data_AF-A0A821EK37-F1
#
_entry.id   AF-A0A821EK37-F1
#
_cell.length_a   1.000
_cell.length_b   1.000
_cell.length_c   1.000
_cell.angle_alpha   90.00
_cell.angle_beta   90.00
_cell.angle_gamma   90.00
#
_symmetry.space_group_name_H-M   'P 1'
#
loop_
_entity.id
_entity.type
_entity.pdbx_description
1 polymer ?
#
loop_
_entity_poly.entity_id
_entity_poly.type
_entity_poly.pdbx_seq_one_letter_code
_entity_poly.pdbx_strand_id
1 'polypeptide(L)'
;MSLTHKWEEKAIKKRSSLLDLIPQEWRLPESSLTALPNDCTMIPAQCGILSELDLEITEVNEIDELAHRIAEGRYTAVEVTTAYCKRAAIAHQLVNCLAEILFTQALDRAKILDEHYKSTGGKTMGPLHGIPISFKDQFNIKGVETAMGYVGYLDDILEYNSILVNCVLSLGAVVYVKTALPQTIMVAETRSNLLGITVNPRNRKLSCGGSSGGEGSLLALKGSICGFGTDIGGSIRIPSALNGIYGLRPSDGRFPYGLARNSLNGQESVSSVVGPMTRSLGNIRTMLKVITETKPWLVDPKVHNIPWREDMFQEGQANKLCFGVIRYDHQVHLSPPVQRAIDTAVAAVRNAGHDVVEWDTSDQVE
;
A
#
# COMPACT_ATOMS: atom_id res chain seq x y z
N MET A 1 -44.12 -6.73 -0.08
CA MET A 1 -43.23 -6.25 1.00
C MET A 1 -41.82 -6.23 0.44
N SER A 2 -41.24 -5.03 0.34
CA SER A 2 -40.04 -4.72 -0.44
C SER A 2 -38.76 -5.32 0.21
N LEU A 3 -38.00 -6.09 -0.58
CA LEU A 3 -36.70 -6.66 -0.22
C LEU A 3 -35.52 -5.75 -0.65
N THR A 4 -35.76 -4.55 -1.17
CA THR A 4 -34.76 -3.75 -1.90
C THR A 4 -33.98 -2.72 -1.09
N HIS A 5 -33.79 -2.89 0.23
CA HIS A 5 -33.08 -1.87 1.06
C HIS A 5 -32.04 -2.38 2.08
N LYS A 6 -31.86 -3.70 2.25
CA LYS A 6 -31.03 -4.21 3.37
C LYS A 6 -29.53 -4.01 3.20
N TRP A 7 -29.00 -4.05 1.98
CA TRP A 7 -27.55 -3.97 1.76
C TRP A 7 -27.08 -2.54 1.56
N GLU A 8 -27.91 -1.68 0.95
CA GLU A 8 -27.62 -0.26 0.79
C GLU A 8 -27.51 0.44 2.15
N GLU A 9 -28.42 0.13 3.08
CA GLU A 9 -28.38 0.64 4.46
C GLU A 9 -27.09 0.22 5.18
N LYS A 10 -26.69 -1.06 5.06
CA LYS A 10 -25.41 -1.55 5.60
C LYS A 10 -24.21 -0.82 4.99
N ALA A 11 -24.22 -0.60 3.68
CA ALA A 11 -23.14 0.10 3.00
C ALA A 11 -23.07 1.59 3.38
N ILE A 12 -24.21 2.27 3.52
CA ILE A 12 -24.28 3.65 4.05
C ILE A 12 -23.73 3.69 5.46
N LYS A 13 -24.19 2.78 6.34
CA LYS A 13 -23.70 2.69 7.73
C LYS A 13 -22.19 2.48 7.78
N LYS A 14 -21.63 1.62 6.93
CA LYS A 14 -20.17 1.41 6.84
C LYS A 14 -19.42 2.68 6.44
N ARG A 15 -19.88 3.40 5.42
CA ARG A 15 -19.24 4.65 4.97
C ARG A 15 -19.33 5.74 6.04
N SER A 16 -20.49 5.88 6.68
CA SER A 16 -20.67 6.80 7.80
C SER A 16 -19.75 6.46 8.97
N SER A 17 -19.62 5.17 9.34
CA SER A 17 -18.75 4.78 10.46
C SER A 17 -17.28 5.09 10.19
N LEU A 18 -16.81 5.01 8.93
CA LEU A 18 -15.44 5.42 8.61
C LEU A 18 -15.23 6.92 8.81
N LEU A 19 -16.18 7.76 8.41
CA LEU A 19 -16.10 9.20 8.67
C LEU A 19 -16.17 9.49 10.17
N ASP A 20 -17.00 8.78 10.94
CA ASP A 20 -17.12 8.92 12.39
C ASP A 20 -15.83 8.58 13.15
N LEU A 21 -14.99 7.70 12.59
CA LEU A 21 -13.66 7.38 13.11
C LEU A 21 -12.61 8.47 12.84
N ILE A 22 -12.90 9.46 11.99
CA ILE A 22 -12.01 10.61 11.77
C ILE A 22 -12.32 11.69 12.82
N PRO A 23 -11.36 12.05 13.70
CA PRO A 23 -11.50 13.15 14.65
C PRO A 23 -11.92 14.46 13.96
N GLN A 24 -12.76 15.25 14.63
CA GLN A 24 -13.35 16.45 14.05
C GLN A 24 -12.29 17.46 13.58
N GLU A 25 -11.19 17.59 14.32
CA GLU A 25 -10.04 18.42 14.00
C GLU A 25 -9.23 17.96 12.78
N TRP A 26 -9.45 16.72 12.30
CA TRP A 26 -8.79 16.17 11.10
C TRP A 26 -9.75 16.15 9.90
N ARG A 27 -10.97 16.66 10.05
CA ARG A 27 -11.95 16.75 8.97
C ARG A 27 -11.73 18.02 8.15
N LEU A 28 -11.74 17.86 6.83
CA LEU A 28 -11.77 19.00 5.92
C LEU A 28 -13.10 19.76 6.08
N PRO A 29 -13.09 21.10 5.98
CA PRO A 29 -14.33 21.87 5.94
C PRO A 29 -15.23 21.39 4.79
N GLU A 30 -16.55 21.36 5.01
CA GLU A 30 -17.52 20.92 4.00
C GLU A 30 -17.43 21.77 2.71
N SER A 31 -17.16 23.07 2.85
CA SER A 31 -16.91 23.98 1.73
C SER A 31 -15.71 23.58 0.87
N SER A 32 -14.69 22.94 1.45
CA SER A 32 -13.53 22.43 0.71
C SER A 32 -13.85 21.16 -0.08
N LEU A 33 -14.86 20.38 0.33
CA LEU A 33 -15.24 19.12 -0.31
C LEU A 33 -16.18 19.30 -1.50
N THR A 34 -16.98 20.37 -1.53
CA THR A 34 -17.96 20.63 -2.61
C THR A 34 -17.33 21.14 -3.91
N ALA A 35 -16.14 21.75 -3.84
CA ALA A 35 -15.43 22.34 -4.98
C ALA A 35 -14.00 21.82 -5.15
N LEU A 36 -13.80 20.50 -4.99
CA LEU A 36 -12.48 19.89 -5.09
C LEU A 36 -11.91 19.98 -6.52
N PRO A 37 -10.65 20.40 -6.69
CA PRO A 37 -9.97 20.37 -7.98
C PRO A 37 -9.81 18.93 -8.49
N ASN A 38 -9.52 18.79 -9.79
CA ASN A 38 -9.21 17.49 -10.37
C ASN A 38 -7.93 16.92 -9.74
N ASP A 39 -6.87 17.71 -9.64
CA ASP A 39 -5.65 17.34 -8.93
C ASP A 39 -5.75 17.80 -7.48
N CYS A 40 -5.79 16.85 -6.55
CA CYS A 40 -5.85 17.11 -5.11
C CYS A 40 -4.54 16.75 -4.39
N THR A 41 -3.45 16.47 -5.10
CA THR A 41 -2.19 16.01 -4.51
C THR A 41 -1.55 17.02 -3.54
N MET A 42 -1.80 18.31 -3.74
CA MET A 42 -1.26 19.37 -2.88
C MET A 42 -2.14 19.70 -1.66
N ILE A 43 -3.40 19.26 -1.66
CA ILE A 43 -4.37 19.63 -0.60
C ILE A 43 -3.90 19.17 0.78
N PRO A 44 -3.39 17.94 1.00
CA PRO A 44 -2.94 17.53 2.33
C PRO A 44 -1.88 18.45 2.93
N ALA A 45 -1.02 19.05 2.12
CA ALA A 45 0.01 19.98 2.59
C ALA A 45 -0.51 21.41 2.83
N GLN A 46 -1.65 21.78 2.25
CA GLN A 46 -2.13 23.16 2.18
C GLN A 46 -3.43 23.41 2.93
N CYS A 47 -4.14 22.35 3.37
CA CYS A 47 -5.45 22.49 4.01
C CYS A 47 -5.42 23.02 5.45
N GLY A 48 -4.22 23.18 6.05
CA GLY A 48 -4.05 23.74 7.40
C GLY A 48 -4.29 22.77 8.56
N ILE A 49 -4.56 21.49 8.29
CA ILE A 49 -4.76 20.45 9.34
C ILE A 49 -3.43 19.89 9.85
N LEU A 50 -2.43 19.78 8.97
CA LEU A 50 -1.10 19.27 9.31
C LEU A 50 -0.26 20.41 9.91
N SER A 51 0.32 20.17 11.09
CA SER A 51 1.35 21.04 11.68
C SER A 51 2.66 20.96 10.89
N GLU A 52 3.60 21.87 11.16
CA GLU A 52 4.94 21.84 10.56
C GLU A 52 5.65 20.50 10.80
N LEU A 53 5.52 19.94 12.01
CA LEU A 53 6.08 18.62 12.33
C LEU A 53 5.39 17.49 11.55
N ASP A 54 4.06 17.53 11.42
CA ASP A 54 3.33 16.52 10.64
C ASP A 54 3.78 16.53 9.17
N LEU A 55 4.01 17.73 8.62
CA LEU A 55 4.53 17.91 7.26
C LEU A 55 5.97 17.38 7.17
N GLU A 56 6.85 17.78 8.09
CA GLU A 56 8.24 17.31 8.12
C GLU A 56 8.33 15.78 8.11
N ILE A 57 7.57 15.12 8.99
CA ILE A 57 7.53 13.65 9.10
C ILE A 57 7.02 13.00 7.82
N THR A 58 5.86 13.45 7.31
CA THR A 58 5.20 12.78 6.19
C THR A 58 5.81 13.11 4.82
N GLU A 59 6.73 14.07 4.76
CA GLU A 59 7.56 14.38 3.59
C GLU A 59 8.83 13.53 3.49
N VAL A 60 9.27 12.87 4.57
CA VAL A 60 10.36 11.87 4.50
C VAL A 60 9.96 10.76 3.54
N ASN A 61 10.77 10.47 2.51
CA ASN A 61 10.42 9.48 1.48
C ASN A 61 10.97 8.08 1.77
N GLU A 62 12.08 7.97 2.49
CA GLU A 62 12.74 6.68 2.77
C GLU A 62 12.38 6.18 4.17
N ILE A 63 11.98 4.91 4.28
CA ILE A 63 11.68 4.22 5.55
C ILE A 63 12.93 4.17 6.41
N ASP A 64 14.09 3.87 5.83
CA ASP A 64 15.36 3.80 6.56
C ASP A 64 15.69 5.14 7.22
N GLU A 65 15.40 6.25 6.54
CA GLU A 65 15.59 7.60 7.09
C GLU A 65 14.60 7.89 8.23
N LEU A 66 13.31 7.61 8.04
CA LEU A 66 12.30 7.82 9.08
C LEU A 66 12.58 6.96 10.32
N ALA A 67 12.91 5.69 10.12
CA ALA A 67 13.25 4.75 11.19
C ALA A 67 14.51 5.21 11.94
N HIS A 68 15.51 5.72 11.24
CA HIS A 68 16.71 6.28 11.85
C HIS A 68 16.41 7.50 12.71
N ARG A 69 15.58 8.45 12.24
CA ARG A 69 15.17 9.62 13.04
C ARG A 69 14.41 9.23 14.31
N ILE A 70 13.58 8.18 14.26
CA ILE A 70 12.92 7.62 15.45
C ILE A 70 13.96 6.96 16.39
N ALA A 71 14.89 6.17 15.85
CA ALA A 71 15.91 5.47 16.61
C ALA A 71 16.91 6.42 17.32
N GLU A 72 17.10 7.62 16.79
CA GLU A 72 17.88 8.69 17.43
C GLU A 72 17.06 9.50 18.46
N GLY A 73 15.77 9.21 18.61
CA GLY A 73 14.86 9.95 19.49
C GLY A 73 14.49 11.35 18.97
N ARG A 74 14.69 11.65 17.68
CA ARG A 74 14.25 12.92 17.08
C ARG A 74 12.73 12.99 16.96
N TYR A 75 12.11 11.85 16.67
CA TYR A 75 10.65 11.68 16.69
C TYR A 75 10.28 10.51 17.58
N THR A 76 9.12 10.59 18.20
CA THR A 76 8.44 9.49 18.86
C THR A 76 7.58 8.70 17.87
N ALA A 77 7.31 7.43 18.17
CA ALA A 77 6.36 6.63 17.39
C ALA A 77 4.96 7.26 17.40
N VAL A 78 4.54 7.91 18.50
CA VAL A 78 3.26 8.61 18.59
C VAL A 78 3.20 9.82 17.65
N GLU A 79 4.24 10.65 17.57
CA GLU A 79 4.30 11.78 16.63
C GLU A 79 4.21 11.29 15.18
N VAL A 80 5.00 10.28 14.84
CA VAL A 80 5.02 9.71 13.48
C VAL A 80 3.67 9.11 13.12
N THR A 81 3.09 8.30 14.00
CA THR A 81 1.78 7.69 13.78
C THR A 81 0.69 8.75 13.66
N THR A 82 0.70 9.78 14.51
CA THR A 82 -0.28 10.88 14.46
C THR A 82 -0.23 11.62 13.13
N ALA A 83 0.98 11.94 12.64
CA ALA A 83 1.16 12.64 11.37
C ALA A 83 0.57 11.85 10.18
N TYR A 84 0.84 10.54 10.13
CA TYR A 84 0.27 9.66 9.10
C TYR A 84 -1.24 9.44 9.24
N CYS A 85 -1.77 9.32 10.47
CA CYS A 85 -3.21 9.24 10.72
C CYS A 85 -3.95 10.49 10.20
N LYS A 86 -3.45 11.70 10.52
CA LYS A 86 -4.00 12.95 10.00
C LYS A 86 -3.98 13.01 8.48
N ARG A 87 -2.83 12.70 7.86
CA ARG A 87 -2.70 12.76 6.40
C ARG A 87 -3.55 11.70 5.69
N ALA A 88 -3.70 10.51 6.27
CA ALA A 88 -4.62 9.48 5.78
C ALA A 88 -6.10 9.87 5.93
N ALA A 89 -6.47 10.54 7.02
CA ALA A 89 -7.82 11.08 7.20
C ALA A 89 -8.18 12.11 6.11
N ILE A 90 -7.25 13.02 5.82
CA ILE A 90 -7.41 14.00 4.72
C ILE A 90 -7.52 13.25 3.39
N ALA A 91 -6.63 12.30 3.12
CA ALA A 91 -6.65 11.51 1.89
C ALA A 91 -7.98 10.77 1.70
N HIS A 92 -8.52 10.16 2.75
CA HIS A 92 -9.80 9.48 2.68
C HIS A 92 -10.94 10.40 2.26
N GLN A 93 -11.00 11.61 2.82
CA GLN A 93 -12.03 12.60 2.48
C GLN A 93 -11.91 13.11 1.03
N LEU A 94 -10.71 13.11 0.46
CA LEU A 94 -10.48 13.56 -0.92
C LEU A 94 -10.81 12.50 -1.96
N VAL A 95 -10.43 11.24 -1.71
CA VAL A 95 -10.42 10.18 -2.73
C VAL A 95 -11.01 8.85 -2.29
N ASN A 96 -11.56 8.74 -1.07
CA ASN A 96 -12.25 7.56 -0.56
C ASN A 96 -11.39 6.28 -0.63
N CYS A 97 -10.16 6.34 -0.10
CA CYS A 97 -9.16 5.28 -0.25
C CYS A 97 -9.08 4.27 0.92
N LEU A 98 -9.89 4.42 1.98
CA LEU A 98 -9.79 3.59 3.20
C LEU A 98 -11.00 2.68 3.33
N ALA A 99 -10.75 1.44 3.73
CA ALA A 99 -11.75 0.45 4.08
C ALA A 99 -11.94 0.31 5.60
N GLU A 100 -10.86 0.51 6.36
CA GLU A 100 -10.87 0.58 7.83
C GLU A 100 -9.92 1.66 8.32
N ILE A 101 -10.31 2.31 9.43
CA ILE A 101 -9.50 3.32 10.13
C ILE A 101 -9.19 2.79 11.53
N LEU A 102 -7.91 2.60 11.84
CA LEU A 102 -7.43 2.02 13.10
C LEU A 102 -6.66 3.04 13.94
N PHE A 103 -6.95 4.34 13.81
CA PHE A 103 -6.16 5.41 14.43
C PHE A 103 -5.96 5.25 15.94
N THR A 104 -7.01 4.90 16.68
CA THR A 104 -6.91 4.67 18.13
C THR A 104 -5.96 3.51 18.45
N GLN A 105 -6.15 2.36 17.80
CA GLN A 105 -5.31 1.17 18.00
C GLN A 105 -3.85 1.44 17.60
N ALA A 106 -3.65 2.19 16.52
CA ALA A 106 -2.34 2.61 16.04
C ALA A 106 -1.62 3.49 17.06
N LEU A 107 -2.32 4.49 17.62
CA LEU A 107 -1.77 5.37 18.64
C LEU A 107 -1.45 4.64 19.95
N ASP A 108 -2.27 3.67 20.35
CA ASP A 108 -1.98 2.85 21.52
C ASP A 108 -0.76 1.95 21.30
N ARG A 109 -0.63 1.35 20.11
CA ARG A 109 0.59 0.63 19.71
C ARG A 109 1.83 1.54 19.72
N ALA A 110 1.68 2.76 19.22
CA ALA A 110 2.76 3.75 19.19
C ALA A 110 3.23 4.13 20.61
N LYS A 111 2.31 4.34 21.56
CA LYS A 111 2.65 4.58 22.97
C LYS A 111 3.45 3.42 23.58
N ILE A 112 3.05 2.18 23.31
CA ILE A 112 3.79 0.98 23.77
C ILE A 112 5.22 0.96 23.20
N LEU A 113 5.40 1.38 21.94
CA LEU A 113 6.72 1.47 21.31
C LEU A 113 7.58 2.55 21.98
N ASP A 114 7.02 3.73 22.25
CA ASP A 114 7.72 4.81 22.96
C ASP A 114 8.09 4.41 24.40
N GLU A 115 7.20 3.71 25.11
CA GLU A 115 7.48 3.15 26.44
C GLU A 115 8.59 2.09 26.41
N HIS A 116 8.59 1.22 25.40
CA HIS A 116 9.66 0.26 25.17
C HIS A 116 11.00 0.96 24.92
N TYR A 117 11.01 1.97 24.03
CA TYR A 117 12.21 2.75 23.72
C TYR A 117 12.76 3.42 24.98
N LYS A 118 11.91 4.05 25.78
CA LYS A 118 12.29 4.70 27.03
C LYS A 118 12.82 3.70 28.08
N SER A 119 12.12 2.59 28.31
CA SER A 119 12.47 1.61 29.34
C SER A 119 13.75 0.83 29.03
N THR A 120 14.12 0.70 27.75
CA THR A 120 15.33 0.00 27.31
C THR A 120 16.55 0.91 27.15
N GLY A 121 16.41 2.21 27.44
CA GLY A 121 17.49 3.19 27.28
C GLY A 121 17.77 3.53 25.82
N GLY A 122 16.73 3.59 24.99
CA GLY A 122 16.82 3.97 23.58
C GLY A 122 16.97 2.82 22.59
N LYS A 123 16.56 1.59 22.95
CA LYS A 123 16.58 0.46 22.00
C LYS A 123 15.25 0.36 21.26
N THR A 124 15.32 0.25 19.95
CA THR A 124 14.16 0.00 19.11
C THR A 124 13.74 -1.47 19.19
N MET A 125 12.45 -1.72 19.00
CA MET A 125 11.87 -3.08 18.99
C MET A 125 12.30 -3.88 17.75
N GLY A 126 12.62 -3.19 16.65
CA GLY A 126 13.00 -3.76 15.38
C GLY A 126 13.24 -2.67 14.33
N PRO A 127 13.56 -3.05 13.09
CA PRO A 127 13.93 -2.09 12.03
C PRO A 127 12.76 -1.22 11.56
N LEU A 128 11.52 -1.58 11.87
CA LEU A 128 10.32 -0.80 11.54
C LEU A 128 9.69 -0.14 12.78
N HIS A 129 10.45 0.02 13.87
CA HIS A 129 9.95 0.63 15.10
C HIS A 129 9.27 1.98 14.85
N GLY A 130 7.96 2.05 15.10
CA GLY A 130 7.16 3.26 14.95
C GLY A 130 6.77 3.61 13.51
N ILE A 131 7.12 2.78 12.52
CA ILE A 131 6.81 3.03 11.11
C ILE A 131 5.35 2.64 10.79
N PRO A 132 4.52 3.57 10.28
CA PRO A 132 3.15 3.25 9.88
C PRO A 132 3.11 2.47 8.57
N ILE A 133 2.39 1.34 8.55
CA ILE A 133 2.22 0.47 7.38
C ILE A 133 0.72 0.29 7.08
N SER A 134 0.34 0.56 5.83
CA SER A 134 -1.02 0.33 5.33
C SER A 134 -1.18 -1.06 4.71
N PHE A 135 -2.40 -1.60 4.76
CA PHE A 135 -2.71 -2.88 4.14
C PHE A 135 -3.96 -2.78 3.27
N LYS A 136 -3.92 -3.39 2.09
CA LYS A 136 -5.14 -3.66 1.32
C LYS A 136 -6.15 -4.43 2.18
N ASP A 137 -7.45 -4.14 2.04
CA ASP A 137 -8.50 -4.73 2.88
C ASP A 137 -8.53 -6.27 2.94
N GLN A 138 -7.86 -6.96 2.00
CA GLN A 138 -7.72 -8.41 1.97
C GLN A 138 -6.91 -9.02 3.15
N PHE A 139 -6.02 -8.24 3.77
CA PHE A 139 -5.21 -8.72 4.89
C PHE A 139 -6.01 -8.63 6.19
N ASN A 140 -6.04 -9.72 6.95
CA ASN A 140 -6.73 -9.79 8.22
C ASN A 140 -5.92 -9.09 9.30
N ILE A 141 -6.59 -8.24 10.08
CA ILE A 141 -6.09 -7.65 11.31
C ILE A 141 -7.04 -8.11 12.41
N LYS A 142 -6.49 -8.63 13.50
CA LYS A 142 -7.25 -9.19 14.62
C LYS A 142 -8.26 -8.17 15.17
N GLY A 143 -9.52 -8.57 15.28
CA GLY A 143 -10.59 -7.74 15.83
C GLY A 143 -11.04 -6.62 14.88
N VAL A 144 -10.62 -6.65 13.61
CA VAL A 144 -10.94 -5.65 12.60
C VAL A 144 -11.60 -6.34 11.41
N GLU A 145 -12.61 -5.68 10.86
CA GLU A 145 -13.38 -6.21 9.74
C GLU A 145 -12.51 -6.35 8.47
N THR A 146 -12.84 -7.37 7.66
CA THR A 146 -12.16 -7.66 6.38
C THR A 146 -13.21 -7.97 5.33
N ALA A 147 -13.87 -6.91 4.84
CA ALA A 147 -15.06 -7.04 4.01
C ALA A 147 -14.75 -7.42 2.56
N MET A 148 -13.56 -7.13 2.06
CA MET A 148 -13.14 -7.33 0.66
C MET A 148 -14.14 -6.75 -0.36
N GLY A 149 -14.79 -5.64 -0.03
CA GLY A 149 -15.83 -5.03 -0.86
C GLY A 149 -17.16 -5.81 -0.93
N TYR A 150 -17.31 -6.92 -0.19
CA TYR A 150 -18.56 -7.65 -0.05
C TYR A 150 -19.36 -7.13 1.14
N VAL A 151 -20.60 -6.67 0.89
CA VAL A 151 -21.52 -6.28 1.96
C VAL A 151 -21.88 -7.46 2.87
N GLY A 152 -21.87 -8.68 2.32
CA GLY A 152 -22.16 -9.90 3.08
C GLY A 152 -21.05 -10.32 4.06
N TYR A 153 -19.86 -9.72 3.97
CA TYR A 153 -18.75 -9.96 4.89
C TYR A 153 -18.67 -8.94 6.02
N LEU A 154 -19.58 -7.97 6.04
CA LEU A 154 -19.73 -7.10 7.19
C LEU A 154 -20.12 -7.92 8.42
N ASP A 155 -19.66 -7.47 9.59
CA ASP A 155 -19.88 -8.11 10.89
C ASP A 155 -19.13 -9.45 11.08
N ASP A 156 -18.42 -9.97 10.05
CA ASP A 156 -17.59 -11.18 10.11
C ASP A 156 -16.13 -10.85 10.49
N ILE A 157 -15.94 -10.56 11.78
CA ILE A 157 -14.68 -10.13 12.39
C ILE A 157 -13.81 -11.35 12.70
N LEU A 158 -12.58 -11.33 12.21
CA LEU A 158 -11.61 -12.40 12.44
C LEU A 158 -10.69 -12.06 13.62
N GLU A 159 -10.47 -13.05 14.49
CA GLU A 159 -9.66 -12.89 15.71
C GLU A 159 -8.18 -13.25 15.52
N TYR A 160 -7.72 -13.23 14.27
CA TYR A 160 -6.34 -13.50 13.89
C TYR A 160 -5.84 -12.52 12.83
N ASN A 161 -4.53 -12.29 12.85
CA ASN A 161 -3.83 -11.52 11.83
C ASN A 161 -3.45 -12.42 10.64
N SER A 162 -3.37 -11.85 9.45
CA SER A 162 -2.60 -12.46 8.36
C SER A 162 -1.13 -12.60 8.76
N ILE A 163 -0.43 -13.59 8.20
CA ILE A 163 0.97 -13.87 8.57
C ILE A 163 1.87 -12.66 8.29
N LEU A 164 1.65 -11.95 7.18
CA LEU A 164 2.40 -10.73 6.87
C LEU A 164 2.19 -9.62 7.92
N VAL A 165 0.97 -9.48 8.43
CA VAL A 165 0.64 -8.50 9.49
C VAL A 165 1.43 -8.84 10.76
N ASN A 166 1.53 -10.12 11.12
CA ASN A 166 2.37 -10.55 12.25
C ASN A 166 3.86 -10.24 12.00
N CYS A 167 4.35 -10.45 10.77
CA CYS A 167 5.74 -10.13 10.42
C CYS A 167 6.03 -8.64 10.64
N VAL A 168 5.22 -7.73 10.09
CA VAL A 168 5.46 -6.28 10.26
C VAL A 168 5.36 -5.84 11.72
N LEU A 169 4.39 -6.38 12.48
CA LEU A 169 4.22 -6.04 13.89
C LEU A 169 5.43 -6.49 14.73
N SER A 170 6.00 -7.65 14.42
CA SER A 170 7.21 -8.17 15.08
C SER A 170 8.45 -7.31 14.81
N LEU A 171 8.49 -6.58 13.69
CA LEU A 171 9.55 -5.64 13.35
C LEU A 171 9.37 -4.26 14.01
N GLY A 172 8.33 -4.08 14.83
CA GLY A 172 8.03 -2.83 15.52
C GLY A 172 7.13 -1.85 14.76
N ALA A 173 6.55 -2.25 13.63
CA ALA A 173 5.67 -1.40 12.84
C ALA A 173 4.33 -1.10 13.54
N VAL A 174 3.66 -0.06 13.05
CA VAL A 174 2.32 0.36 13.46
C VAL A 174 1.35 0.16 12.28
N VAL A 175 0.30 -0.64 12.48
CA VAL A 175 -0.76 -0.79 11.48
C VAL A 175 -1.90 0.15 11.84
N TYR A 176 -2.32 0.98 10.88
CA TYR A 176 -3.19 2.13 11.18
C TYR A 176 -4.39 2.30 10.25
N VAL A 177 -4.35 1.70 9.06
CA VAL A 177 -5.47 1.70 8.12
C VAL A 177 -5.51 0.41 7.30
N LYS A 178 -6.71 0.07 6.83
CA LYS A 178 -6.89 -0.81 5.68
C LYS A 178 -7.41 -0.01 4.50
N THR A 179 -6.97 -0.33 3.29
CA THR A 179 -7.30 0.44 2.09
C THR A 179 -8.34 -0.22 1.20
N ALA A 180 -9.12 0.61 0.52
CA ALA A 180 -10.20 0.19 -0.36
C ALA A 180 -9.70 -0.67 -1.52
N LEU A 181 -10.54 -1.63 -1.89
CA LEU A 181 -10.37 -2.53 -3.03
C LEU A 181 -11.73 -2.73 -3.73
N PRO A 182 -11.76 -3.16 -5.01
CA PRO A 182 -13.00 -3.41 -5.69
C PRO A 182 -13.71 -4.67 -5.20
N GLN A 183 -15.02 -4.74 -5.38
CA GLN A 183 -15.76 -5.97 -5.11
C GLN A 183 -15.12 -7.15 -5.86
N THR A 184 -14.95 -8.27 -5.17
CA THR A 184 -14.30 -9.51 -5.66
C THR A 184 -12.81 -9.45 -5.97
N ILE A 185 -12.15 -8.30 -5.87
CA ILE A 185 -10.71 -8.13 -6.20
C ILE A 185 -10.38 -8.32 -7.70
N MET A 186 -11.36 -8.70 -8.55
CA MET A 186 -11.14 -9.11 -9.94
C MET A 186 -11.44 -7.99 -10.96
N VAL A 187 -10.94 -6.77 -10.71
CA VAL A 187 -11.04 -5.66 -11.68
C VAL A 187 -9.88 -4.68 -11.50
N ALA A 188 -9.43 -4.08 -12.60
CA ALA A 188 -8.36 -3.07 -12.67
C ALA A 188 -8.84 -1.65 -12.31
N GLU A 189 -9.85 -1.56 -11.43
CA GLU A 189 -10.39 -0.32 -10.86
C GLU A 189 -10.68 -0.55 -9.37
N THR A 190 -10.96 0.52 -8.62
CA THR A 190 -11.33 0.40 -7.21
C THR A 190 -12.73 0.94 -6.99
N ARG A 191 -13.70 0.04 -7.15
CA ARG A 191 -15.13 0.30 -6.97
C ARG A 191 -15.81 -0.87 -6.29
N SER A 192 -16.60 -0.60 -5.25
CA SER A 192 -17.46 -1.59 -4.61
C SER A 192 -18.80 -0.98 -4.23
N ASN A 193 -19.83 -1.82 -4.13
CA ASN A 193 -21.13 -1.40 -3.58
C ASN A 193 -21.03 -0.99 -2.09
N LEU A 194 -19.99 -1.49 -1.40
CA LEU A 194 -19.75 -1.20 0.00
C LEU A 194 -19.18 0.21 0.23
N LEU A 195 -18.05 0.53 -0.41
CA LEU A 195 -17.32 1.79 -0.16
C LEU A 195 -17.57 2.84 -1.24
N GLY A 196 -18.15 2.48 -2.39
CA GLY A 196 -18.25 3.37 -3.54
C GLY A 196 -16.99 3.31 -4.40
N ILE A 197 -16.54 4.46 -4.91
CA ILE A 197 -15.41 4.56 -5.84
C ILE A 197 -14.24 5.24 -5.13
N THR A 198 -13.04 4.68 -5.31
CA THR A 198 -11.77 5.36 -5.02
C THR A 198 -11.25 5.99 -6.31
N VAL A 199 -10.91 7.27 -6.28
CA VAL A 199 -10.46 8.02 -7.46
C VAL A 199 -8.96 8.32 -7.42
N ASN A 200 -8.37 8.65 -8.57
CA ASN A 200 -6.97 9.03 -8.67
C ASN A 200 -6.75 10.45 -8.10
N PRO A 201 -5.77 10.67 -7.20
CA PRO A 201 -5.54 11.99 -6.62
C PRO A 201 -4.94 13.02 -7.60
N ARG A 202 -4.27 12.59 -8.67
CA ARG A 202 -3.75 13.51 -9.71
C ARG A 202 -4.85 13.97 -10.67
N ASN A 203 -5.93 13.18 -10.78
CA ASN A 203 -7.13 13.57 -11.50
C ASN A 203 -8.33 12.76 -11.00
N ARG A 204 -9.16 13.38 -10.16
CA ARG A 204 -10.32 12.75 -9.50
C ARG A 204 -11.42 12.29 -10.47
N LYS A 205 -11.32 12.62 -11.76
CA LYS A 205 -12.20 12.10 -12.81
C LYS A 205 -11.71 10.77 -13.40
N LEU A 206 -10.55 10.28 -13.00
CA LEU A 206 -9.92 9.07 -13.51
C LEU A 206 -9.86 7.97 -12.44
N SER A 207 -9.78 6.73 -12.91
CA SER A 207 -9.55 5.55 -12.06
C SER A 207 -8.18 5.63 -11.39
N CYS A 208 -8.12 5.21 -10.12
CA CYS A 208 -6.86 4.96 -9.41
C CYS A 208 -6.25 3.59 -9.76
N GLY A 209 -6.86 2.82 -10.66
CA GLY A 209 -6.49 1.44 -10.91
C GLY A 209 -7.02 0.48 -9.86
N GLY A 210 -6.62 -0.77 -9.96
CA GLY A 210 -7.08 -1.81 -9.06
C GLY A 210 -6.34 -3.14 -9.27
N SER A 211 -6.52 -4.09 -8.36
CA SER A 211 -7.44 -4.03 -7.23
C SER A 211 -6.86 -3.39 -5.96
N SER A 212 -5.59 -2.97 -5.95
CA SER A 212 -4.95 -2.28 -4.81
C SER A 212 -4.97 -0.75 -4.98
N GLY A 213 -6.05 -0.18 -5.54
CA GLY A 213 -6.11 1.26 -5.83
C GLY A 213 -6.25 2.14 -4.59
N GLY A 214 -6.83 1.64 -3.50
CA GLY A 214 -6.80 2.33 -2.19
C GLY A 214 -5.37 2.61 -1.71
N GLU A 215 -4.49 1.59 -1.72
CA GLU A 215 -3.05 1.77 -1.46
C GLU A 215 -2.43 2.79 -2.42
N GLY A 216 -2.72 2.66 -3.72
CA GLY A 216 -2.21 3.57 -4.75
C GLY A 216 -2.52 5.04 -4.47
N SER A 217 -3.80 5.35 -4.23
CA SER A 217 -4.26 6.70 -3.94
C SER A 217 -3.75 7.23 -2.60
N LEU A 218 -3.69 6.38 -1.56
CA LEU A 218 -3.20 6.77 -0.23
C LEU A 218 -1.71 7.15 -0.28
N LEU A 219 -0.88 6.34 -0.95
CA LEU A 219 0.56 6.58 -1.11
C LEU A 219 0.83 7.83 -1.97
N ALA A 220 0.06 8.06 -3.03
CA ALA A 220 0.21 9.26 -3.85
C ALA A 220 -0.14 10.56 -3.12
N LEU A 221 -0.99 10.49 -2.09
CA LEU A 221 -1.29 11.59 -1.17
C LEU A 221 -0.36 11.63 0.05
N LYS A 222 0.69 10.79 0.07
CA LYS A 222 1.65 10.66 1.17
C LYS A 222 0.99 10.32 2.51
N GLY A 223 -0.23 9.80 2.48
CA GLY A 223 -0.96 9.32 3.66
C GLY A 223 -0.43 7.98 4.16
N SER A 224 0.51 7.37 3.43
CA SER A 224 1.31 6.20 3.80
C SER A 224 2.75 6.36 3.26
N ILE A 225 3.73 5.69 3.88
CA ILE A 225 5.10 5.55 3.34
C ILE A 225 5.27 4.23 2.59
N CYS A 226 4.54 3.20 3.03
CA CYS A 226 4.52 1.87 2.45
C CYS A 226 3.23 1.15 2.83
N GLY A 227 2.71 0.36 1.92
CA GLY A 227 1.73 -0.65 2.23
C GLY A 227 1.84 -1.88 1.36
N PHE A 228 0.93 -2.82 1.60
CA PHE A 228 0.92 -4.11 0.90
C PHE A 228 -0.34 -4.30 0.10
N GLY A 229 -0.14 -4.64 -1.18
CA GLY A 229 -1.17 -5.06 -2.11
C GLY A 229 -1.02 -6.52 -2.50
N THR A 230 -1.89 -6.96 -3.40
CA THR A 230 -1.83 -8.30 -4.01
C THR A 230 -1.93 -8.20 -5.53
N ASP A 231 -1.28 -9.10 -6.25
CA ASP A 231 -1.19 -9.09 -7.72
C ASP A 231 -1.31 -10.51 -8.28
N ILE A 232 -2.40 -10.75 -9.02
CA ILE A 232 -2.57 -11.94 -9.86
C ILE A 232 -2.45 -11.57 -11.35
N GLY A 233 -3.04 -10.43 -11.74
CA GLY A 233 -3.06 -9.94 -13.13
C GLY A 233 -2.70 -8.46 -13.27
N GLY A 234 -1.90 -7.89 -12.36
CA GLY A 234 -1.48 -6.48 -12.40
C GLY A 234 -1.96 -5.64 -11.22
N SER A 235 -2.58 -6.23 -10.21
CA SER A 235 -3.24 -5.49 -9.13
C SER A 235 -2.33 -4.73 -8.16
N ILE A 236 -1.01 -4.90 -8.24
CA ILE A 236 -0.02 -3.98 -7.64
C ILE A 236 0.47 -2.99 -8.70
N ARG A 237 0.87 -3.51 -9.87
CA ARG A 237 1.54 -2.72 -10.92
C ARG A 237 0.65 -1.65 -11.54
N ILE A 238 -0.62 -1.95 -11.83
CA ILE A 238 -1.60 -1.04 -12.42
C ILE A 238 -1.85 0.17 -11.51
N PRO A 239 -2.29 0.01 -10.24
CA PRO A 239 -2.48 1.16 -9.37
C PRO A 239 -1.18 1.89 -9.08
N SER A 240 -0.02 1.21 -9.02
CA SER A 240 1.26 1.90 -8.88
C SER A 240 1.56 2.83 -10.06
N ALA A 241 1.38 2.35 -11.30
CA ALA A 241 1.60 3.14 -12.51
C ALA A 241 0.65 4.33 -12.62
N LEU A 242 -0.65 4.12 -12.35
CA LEU A 242 -1.67 5.17 -12.50
C LEU A 242 -1.55 6.27 -11.42
N ASN A 243 -1.11 5.94 -10.21
CA ASN A 243 -0.91 6.92 -9.14
C ASN A 243 0.53 7.47 -9.10
N GLY A 244 1.42 6.93 -9.93
CA GLY A 244 2.83 7.34 -10.05
C GLY A 244 3.63 7.09 -8.78
N ILE A 245 3.53 5.87 -8.27
CA ILE A 245 4.27 5.34 -7.12
C ILE A 245 5.01 4.06 -7.54
N TYR A 246 5.81 3.49 -6.64
CA TYR A 246 6.50 2.22 -6.89
C TYR A 246 5.69 1.04 -6.37
N GLY A 247 5.75 -0.08 -7.07
CA GLY A 247 5.12 -1.33 -6.64
C GLY A 247 5.84 -2.51 -7.25
N LEU A 248 6.08 -3.54 -6.44
CA LEU A 248 6.73 -4.76 -6.88
C LEU A 248 5.75 -5.92 -6.80
N ARG A 249 5.56 -6.61 -7.93
CA ARG A 249 5.03 -7.97 -7.96
C ARG A 249 6.22 -8.93 -7.85
N PRO A 250 6.50 -9.53 -6.68
CA PRO A 250 7.59 -10.49 -6.57
C PRO A 250 7.21 -11.82 -7.22
N SER A 251 8.18 -12.73 -7.30
CA SER A 251 7.92 -14.14 -7.61
C SER A 251 6.95 -14.75 -6.58
N ASP A 252 6.23 -15.79 -7.02
CA ASP A 252 5.38 -16.57 -6.13
C ASP A 252 6.18 -17.15 -4.95
N GLY A 253 5.52 -17.28 -3.80
CA GLY A 253 6.14 -17.75 -2.56
C GLY A 253 7.23 -16.84 -1.96
N ARG A 254 7.42 -15.59 -2.44
CA ARG A 254 8.42 -14.68 -1.86
C ARG A 254 7.95 -14.01 -0.56
N PHE A 255 6.67 -13.70 -0.45
CA PHE A 255 6.05 -13.09 0.74
C PHE A 255 4.96 -14.02 1.30
N PRO A 256 4.74 -14.01 2.63
CA PRO A 256 3.65 -14.77 3.22
C PRO A 256 2.28 -14.25 2.76
N TYR A 257 1.42 -15.18 2.36
CA TYR A 257 0.03 -14.95 1.98
C TYR A 257 -0.94 -15.53 3.02
N GLY A 258 -0.47 -16.49 3.83
CA GLY A 258 -1.29 -17.26 4.73
C GLY A 258 -2.18 -16.40 5.64
N LEU A 259 -3.40 -16.90 5.82
CA LEU A 259 -4.46 -16.25 6.60
C LEU A 259 -4.88 -14.88 6.07
N ALA A 260 -4.59 -14.50 4.83
CA ALA A 260 -5.30 -13.42 4.14
C ALA A 260 -6.58 -13.98 3.48
N ARG A 261 -7.67 -13.19 3.43
CA ARG A 261 -8.88 -13.65 2.74
C ARG A 261 -8.66 -13.68 1.23
N ASN A 262 -9.42 -14.48 0.50
CA ASN A 262 -9.36 -14.51 -0.97
C ASN A 262 -10.74 -14.90 -1.53
N SER A 263 -11.06 -14.38 -2.72
CA SER A 263 -12.32 -14.68 -3.43
C SER A 263 -12.26 -15.99 -4.21
N LEU A 264 -11.06 -16.52 -4.47
CA LEU A 264 -10.83 -17.73 -5.28
C LEU A 264 -9.95 -18.75 -4.53
N ASN A 265 -10.39 -19.15 -3.33
CA ASN A 265 -9.66 -20.17 -2.55
C ASN A 265 -9.53 -21.49 -3.33
N GLY A 266 -8.31 -22.04 -3.37
CA GLY A 266 -8.01 -23.31 -4.03
C GLY A 266 -7.65 -23.20 -5.53
N GLN A 267 -7.65 -22.00 -6.11
CA GLN A 267 -7.06 -21.79 -7.42
C GLN A 267 -5.53 -21.75 -7.30
N GLU A 268 -4.84 -22.55 -8.11
CA GLU A 268 -3.37 -22.68 -8.07
C GLU A 268 -2.75 -22.62 -9.49
N SER A 269 -3.54 -22.36 -10.54
CA SER A 269 -3.02 -22.29 -11.92
C SER A 269 -2.22 -21.02 -12.21
N VAL A 270 -2.64 -19.90 -11.62
CA VAL A 270 -1.98 -18.59 -11.69
C VAL A 270 -1.96 -18.02 -10.28
N SER A 271 -0.87 -18.23 -9.56
CA SER A 271 -0.73 -17.78 -8.17
C SER A 271 -0.86 -16.26 -8.06
N SER A 272 -1.68 -15.82 -7.10
CA SER A 272 -1.65 -14.43 -6.62
C SER A 272 -0.48 -14.26 -5.67
N VAL A 273 0.22 -13.13 -5.78
CA VAL A 273 1.34 -12.80 -4.89
C VAL A 273 1.04 -11.57 -4.04
N VAL A 274 1.70 -11.48 -2.88
CA VAL A 274 1.75 -10.26 -2.06
C VAL A 274 2.99 -9.46 -2.42
N GLY A 275 2.89 -8.14 -2.46
CA GLY A 275 4.05 -7.29 -2.71
C GLY A 275 3.91 -5.87 -2.15
N PRO A 276 5.05 -5.20 -1.88
CA PRO A 276 5.06 -3.85 -1.35
C PRO A 276 4.70 -2.80 -2.41
N MET A 277 4.01 -1.76 -1.98
CA MET A 277 3.72 -0.52 -2.71
C MET A 277 4.24 0.65 -1.88
N THR A 278 5.02 1.55 -2.49
CA THR A 278 5.81 2.55 -1.75
C THR A 278 6.01 3.84 -2.55
N ARG A 279 6.48 4.89 -1.87
CA ARG A 279 6.80 6.19 -2.49
C ARG A 279 8.20 6.26 -3.12
N SER A 280 9.08 5.31 -2.83
CA SER A 280 10.45 5.27 -3.34
C SER A 280 10.88 3.86 -3.73
N LEU A 281 11.81 3.74 -4.68
CA LEU A 281 12.40 2.46 -5.02
C LEU A 281 13.20 1.86 -3.84
N GLY A 282 13.83 2.70 -3.02
CA GLY A 282 14.58 2.28 -1.83
C GLY A 282 13.71 1.51 -0.83
N ASN A 283 12.48 1.97 -0.60
CA ASN A 283 11.53 1.31 0.30
C ASN A 283 11.12 -0.09 -0.19
N ILE A 284 11.06 -0.34 -1.50
CA ILE A 284 10.82 -1.69 -2.02
C ILE A 284 11.92 -2.65 -1.54
N ARG A 285 13.18 -2.22 -1.61
CA ARG A 285 14.33 -3.00 -1.13
C ARG A 285 14.26 -3.21 0.37
N THR A 286 14.01 -2.14 1.15
CA THR A 286 13.89 -2.24 2.61
C THR A 286 12.84 -3.27 3.00
N MET A 287 11.63 -3.21 2.41
CA MET A 287 10.56 -4.14 2.74
C MET A 287 10.85 -5.58 2.31
N LEU A 288 11.46 -5.78 1.14
CA LEU A 288 11.93 -7.10 0.72
C LEU A 288 12.90 -7.71 1.74
N LYS A 289 13.85 -6.91 2.21
CA LYS A 289 14.88 -7.35 3.16
C LYS A 289 14.29 -7.67 4.52
N VAL A 290 13.66 -6.70 5.18
CA VAL A 290 13.20 -6.85 6.56
C VAL A 290 12.11 -7.92 6.70
N ILE A 291 11.23 -8.09 5.71
CA ILE A 291 10.21 -9.16 5.77
C ILE A 291 10.82 -10.53 5.54
N THR A 292 11.80 -10.67 4.66
CA THR A 292 12.45 -12.00 4.49
C THR A 292 13.32 -12.38 5.68
N GLU A 293 13.87 -11.39 6.40
CA GLU A 293 14.63 -11.59 7.64
C GLU A 293 13.75 -12.11 8.80
N THR A 294 12.43 -11.93 8.76
CA THR A 294 11.52 -12.58 9.74
C THR A 294 11.39 -14.09 9.54
N LYS A 295 12.00 -14.65 8.48
CA LYS A 295 11.94 -16.06 8.09
C LYS A 295 10.50 -16.57 7.93
N PRO A 296 9.67 -15.92 7.10
CA PRO A 296 8.24 -16.22 7.00
C PRO A 296 7.94 -17.67 6.58
N TRP A 297 8.87 -18.35 5.91
CA TRP A 297 8.78 -19.78 5.56
C TRP A 297 8.69 -20.72 6.78
N LEU A 298 9.00 -20.26 7.98
CA LEU A 298 8.83 -21.06 9.20
C LEU A 298 7.37 -21.11 9.70
N VAL A 299 6.51 -20.22 9.20
CA VAL A 299 5.12 -20.08 9.65
C VAL A 299 4.10 -20.10 8.51
N ASP A 300 4.53 -19.86 7.27
CA ASP A 300 3.72 -20.00 6.06
C ASP A 300 4.33 -21.04 5.10
N PRO A 301 3.71 -22.22 4.93
CA PRO A 301 4.25 -23.28 4.08
C PRO A 301 4.24 -22.93 2.58
N LYS A 302 3.52 -21.88 2.15
CA LYS A 302 3.56 -21.40 0.76
C LYS A 302 4.79 -20.53 0.47
N VAL A 303 5.55 -20.13 1.50
CA VAL A 303 6.72 -19.28 1.33
C VAL A 303 7.98 -20.12 1.09
N HIS A 304 8.70 -19.79 0.02
CA HIS A 304 9.98 -20.42 -0.28
C HIS A 304 11.06 -19.95 0.70
N ASN A 305 11.88 -20.89 1.17
CA ASN A 305 13.03 -20.62 2.03
C ASN A 305 14.18 -20.01 1.22
N ILE A 306 14.01 -18.75 0.82
CA ILE A 306 14.99 -17.97 0.07
C ILE A 306 15.27 -16.68 0.86
N PRO A 307 16.39 -16.58 1.59
CA PRO A 307 16.72 -15.37 2.34
C PRO A 307 16.97 -14.16 1.43
N TRP A 308 17.11 -12.98 2.01
CA TRP A 308 17.73 -11.84 1.32
C TRP A 308 19.18 -12.16 0.99
N ARG A 309 19.59 -11.87 -0.25
CA ARG A 309 20.95 -12.14 -0.77
C ARG A 309 21.60 -10.81 -1.14
N GLU A 310 22.26 -10.22 -0.16
CA GLU A 310 22.90 -8.91 -0.30
C GLU A 310 24.00 -8.96 -1.37
N ASP A 311 24.79 -10.02 -1.40
CA ASP A 311 25.81 -10.31 -2.41
C ASP A 311 25.26 -10.24 -3.84
N MET A 312 24.15 -10.93 -4.11
CA MET A 312 23.52 -10.90 -5.44
C MET A 312 22.96 -9.52 -5.80
N PHE A 313 22.44 -8.78 -4.82
CA PHE A 313 21.98 -7.40 -5.05
C PHE A 313 23.15 -6.50 -5.42
N GLN A 314 24.26 -6.56 -4.68
CA GLN A 314 25.47 -5.77 -4.95
C GLN A 314 26.11 -6.16 -6.29
N GLU A 315 26.19 -7.45 -6.60
CA GLU A 315 26.66 -7.95 -7.89
C GLU A 315 25.79 -7.39 -9.04
N GLY A 316 24.46 -7.45 -8.91
CA GLY A 316 23.54 -6.88 -9.89
C GLY A 316 23.68 -5.38 -10.09
N GLN A 317 24.07 -4.62 -9.06
CA GLN A 317 24.35 -3.19 -9.15
C GLN A 317 25.70 -2.88 -9.81
N ALA A 318 26.71 -3.72 -9.59
CA ALA A 318 28.06 -3.52 -10.11
C ALA A 318 28.21 -3.96 -11.58
N ASN A 319 27.37 -4.88 -12.03
CA ASN A 319 27.50 -5.50 -13.34
C ASN A 319 26.78 -4.74 -14.46
N LYS A 320 27.35 -4.82 -15.66
CA LYS A 320 26.65 -4.45 -16.89
C LYS A 320 25.52 -5.45 -17.13
N LEU A 321 24.29 -4.97 -17.17
CA LEU A 321 23.09 -5.77 -17.43
C LEU A 321 22.63 -5.68 -18.89
N CYS A 322 21.80 -6.64 -19.30
CA CYS A 322 21.11 -6.65 -20.59
C CYS A 322 19.58 -6.57 -20.36
N PHE A 323 18.93 -5.57 -20.94
CA PHE A 323 17.50 -5.32 -20.81
C PHE A 323 16.77 -5.67 -22.10
N GLY A 324 15.84 -6.62 -22.04
CA GLY A 324 14.87 -6.88 -23.10
C GLY A 324 13.74 -5.86 -23.07
N VAL A 325 13.37 -5.29 -24.22
CA VAL A 325 12.30 -4.30 -24.35
C VAL A 325 11.20 -4.83 -25.24
N ILE A 326 9.99 -4.91 -24.69
CA ILE A 326 8.80 -5.30 -25.43
C ILE A 326 8.05 -4.02 -25.82
N ARG A 327 7.88 -3.79 -27.12
CA ARG A 327 7.12 -2.65 -27.68
C ARG A 327 5.69 -2.99 -28.02
N TYR A 328 5.46 -4.27 -28.30
CA TYR A 328 4.19 -4.82 -28.68
C TYR A 328 4.25 -6.30 -28.32
N ASP A 329 3.27 -6.75 -27.56
CA ASP A 329 3.14 -8.13 -27.09
C ASP A 329 2.25 -8.98 -28.01
N HIS A 330 1.96 -8.48 -29.23
CA HIS A 330 0.99 -9.05 -30.17
C HIS A 330 -0.48 -8.98 -29.74
N GLN A 331 -0.79 -8.28 -28.64
CA GLN A 331 -2.15 -8.12 -28.11
C GLN A 331 -2.53 -6.64 -27.90
N VAL A 332 -1.64 -5.84 -27.34
CA VAL A 332 -1.91 -4.46 -26.92
C VAL A 332 -0.84 -3.51 -27.44
N HIS A 333 -1.26 -2.49 -28.19
CA HIS A 333 -0.39 -1.39 -28.60
C HIS A 333 -0.18 -0.38 -27.47
N LEU A 334 1.04 0.17 -27.40
CA LEU A 334 1.36 1.27 -26.50
C LEU A 334 0.67 2.56 -26.96
N SER A 335 0.07 3.29 -26.01
CA SER A 335 -0.35 4.67 -26.28
C SER A 335 0.88 5.59 -26.45
N PRO A 336 0.77 6.71 -27.18
CA PRO A 336 1.90 7.61 -27.41
C PRO A 336 2.63 8.08 -26.12
N PRO A 337 1.93 8.41 -25.01
CA PRO A 337 2.62 8.75 -23.76
C PRO A 337 3.41 7.59 -23.15
N VAL A 338 2.91 6.35 -23.25
CA VAL A 338 3.58 5.16 -22.71
C VAL A 338 4.78 4.78 -23.57
N GLN A 339 4.64 4.85 -24.90
CA GLN A 339 5.76 4.69 -25.84
C GLN A 339 6.91 5.64 -25.48
N ARG A 340 6.61 6.93 -25.31
CA ARG A 340 7.60 7.94 -24.89
C ARG A 340 8.24 7.62 -23.52
N ALA A 341 7.48 7.11 -22.56
CA ALA A 341 8.01 6.74 -21.25
C ALA A 341 9.01 5.57 -21.36
N ILE A 342 8.68 4.55 -22.17
CA ILE A 342 9.60 3.43 -22.42
C ILE A 342 10.84 3.92 -23.17
N ASP A 343 10.70 4.78 -24.18
CA ASP A 343 11.84 5.36 -24.89
C ASP A 343 12.77 6.16 -23.96
N THR A 344 12.19 6.91 -23.02
CA THR A 344 12.94 7.64 -22.00
C THR A 344 13.70 6.67 -21.09
N ALA A 345 13.07 5.59 -20.63
CA ALA A 345 13.72 4.57 -19.80
C ALA A 345 14.84 3.84 -20.56
N VAL A 346 14.62 3.48 -21.83
CA VAL A 346 15.64 2.85 -22.69
C VAL A 346 16.85 3.76 -22.88
N ALA A 347 16.63 5.06 -23.12
CA ALA A 347 17.71 6.03 -23.22
C ALA A 347 18.51 6.13 -21.90
N ALA A 348 17.83 6.18 -20.76
CA ALA A 348 18.48 6.21 -19.45
C ALA A 348 19.32 4.95 -19.19
N VAL A 349 18.79 3.77 -19.50
CA VAL A 349 19.49 2.49 -19.36
C VAL A 349 20.73 2.42 -20.24
N ARG A 350 20.64 2.83 -21.50
CA ARG A 350 21.81 2.90 -22.41
C ARG A 350 22.85 3.91 -21.93
N ASN A 351 22.43 5.09 -21.46
CA ASN A 351 23.32 6.11 -20.93
C ASN A 351 24.05 5.66 -19.65
N ALA A 352 23.43 4.77 -18.86
CA ALA A 352 24.06 4.11 -17.72
C ALA A 352 25.07 3.01 -18.12
N GLY A 353 25.24 2.74 -19.41
CA GLY A 353 26.22 1.77 -19.93
C GLY A 353 25.69 0.35 -20.05
N HIS A 354 24.38 0.12 -19.95
CA HIS A 354 23.77 -1.21 -20.09
C HIS A 354 23.39 -1.55 -21.53
N ASP A 355 23.27 -2.84 -21.83
CA ASP A 355 22.80 -3.32 -23.11
C ASP A 355 21.27 -3.32 -23.17
N VAL A 356 20.71 -2.98 -24.34
CA VAL A 356 19.26 -3.01 -24.58
C VAL A 356 18.97 -3.72 -25.88
N VAL A 357 18.12 -4.74 -25.81
CA VAL A 357 17.68 -5.57 -26.94
C VAL A 357 16.17 -5.41 -27.09
N GLU A 358 15.70 -5.07 -28.29
CA GLU A 358 14.27 -5.14 -28.59
C GLU A 358 13.89 -6.63 -28.68
N TRP A 359 12.90 -7.03 -27.89
CA TRP A 359 12.48 -8.43 -27.77
C TRP A 359 11.09 -8.60 -28.39
N ASP A 360 11.05 -9.39 -29.47
CA ASP A 360 9.81 -9.87 -30.07
C ASP A 360 9.27 -11.07 -29.28
N THR A 361 8.04 -10.97 -28.80
CA THR A 361 7.37 -12.01 -28.02
C THR A 361 6.57 -12.99 -28.89
N SER A 362 6.83 -13.04 -30.20
CA SER A 362 6.15 -13.95 -31.14
C SER A 362 6.38 -15.43 -30.84
N ASP A 363 7.43 -15.79 -30.10
CA ASP A 363 7.72 -17.13 -29.62
C ASP A 363 7.03 -17.48 -28.28
N GLN A 364 6.38 -16.51 -27.64
CA GLN A 364 5.61 -16.66 -26.39
C GLN A 364 4.09 -16.71 -26.69
N VAL A 365 3.69 -17.54 -27.65
CA VAL A 365 2.26 -17.73 -27.97
C VAL A 365 1.60 -18.51 -26.84
N GLU A 366 0.59 -17.90 -26.19
CA GLU A 366 -0.24 -18.53 -25.15
C GLU A 366 -0.90 -19.85 -25.58
#